data_AF-A0A9E0QLM5-F1
#
_entry.id   AF-A0A9E0QLM5-F1
#
_cell.length_a   1.000
_cell.length_b   1.000
_cell.length_c   1.000
_cell.angle_alpha   90.00
_cell.angle_beta   90.00
_cell.angle_gamma   90.00
#
_symmetry.space_group_name_H-M   'P 1'
#
loop_
_entity.id
_entity.type
_entity.pdbx_description
1 polymer ?
#
loop_
_entity_poly.entity_id
_entity_poly.type
_entity_poly.pdbx_seq_one_letter_code
_entity_poly.pdbx_strand_id
1 'polypeptide(L)'
;SLSPRAQGNKLGILTVSGGAGVLMADAAETQDLDVPAMPKQAQAKLVERNPLCAPRNPVDITANALNDFTLVGESLDAMCNEGGYDLLVAFFTSLIASPVHGEKLLATLSEGIKGQGKPFALIGQGPDDVLKKYEAAGIMVFEDPSRAVAALAALARFNIAFQQTDSEIGELPDIGTINLPKEKIGEADAKQYMTRTGISVPSEELVKQPSDAVKAASRVGFPVVMKIVSPDIAHKSEAGGVALNLANEDEVQAAADLMLKTVAQREPTARIDGLLISPMIGNGVDLIVGSQCDPIMGPIIMVGLGGIYTEILKDVKVALAPVTAKQALAMLQSLRGSALLAGVRGQAAVDVNAVADAVSRLSVLAVQNANTIESIEINPLRAMEKGALALDALIIAKQTA
;
A
#
# COMPACT_ATOMS: atom_id res chain seq x y z
N SER A 1 -16.83 10.67 -19.60
CA SER A 1 -15.81 10.30 -20.60
C SER A 1 -14.88 9.30 -19.94
N LEU A 2 -14.79 8.05 -20.43
CA LEU A 2 -13.78 7.11 -19.96
C LEU A 2 -12.57 7.31 -20.87
N SER A 3 -11.54 7.99 -20.37
CA SER A 3 -10.24 8.11 -21.04
C SER A 3 -9.75 6.71 -21.46
N PRO A 4 -9.08 6.56 -22.62
CA PRO A 4 -8.46 5.30 -23.00
C PRO A 4 -7.51 4.76 -21.91
N ARG A 5 -7.15 3.48 -21.99
CA ARG A 5 -6.12 2.94 -21.09
C ARG A 5 -4.74 3.35 -21.60
N ALA A 6 -3.92 3.92 -20.71
CA ALA A 6 -2.49 4.11 -20.96
C ALA A 6 -1.85 2.75 -21.27
N GLN A 7 -0.89 2.63 -22.18
CA GLN A 7 -0.18 1.36 -22.44
C GLN A 7 1.21 1.29 -21.77
N GLY A 8 1.59 2.35 -21.07
CA GLY A 8 2.88 2.51 -20.41
C GLY A 8 2.97 3.90 -19.76
N ASN A 9 4.19 4.34 -19.46
CA ASN A 9 4.50 5.57 -18.73
C ASN A 9 5.23 6.63 -19.58
N LYS A 10 5.34 6.46 -20.91
CA LYS A 10 6.02 7.43 -21.79
C LYS A 10 5.10 8.60 -22.15
N LEU A 11 5.44 9.79 -21.67
CA LEU A 11 4.69 11.03 -21.87
C LEU A 11 5.25 11.85 -23.03
N GLY A 12 4.38 12.15 -24.00
CA GLY A 12 4.61 13.16 -25.03
C GLY A 12 4.04 14.50 -24.61
N ILE A 13 4.85 15.56 -24.66
CA ILE A 13 4.45 16.91 -24.27
C ILE A 13 4.40 17.82 -25.50
N LEU A 14 3.23 18.32 -25.85
CA LEU A 14 3.01 19.31 -26.91
C LEU A 14 2.81 20.70 -26.30
N THR A 15 3.52 21.71 -26.75
CA THR A 15 3.40 23.05 -26.17
C THR A 15 3.59 24.17 -27.19
N VAL A 16 2.97 25.32 -26.94
CA VAL A 16 3.27 26.60 -27.61
C VAL A 16 4.15 27.52 -26.75
N SER A 17 4.54 27.06 -25.56
CA SER A 17 5.33 27.78 -24.57
C SER A 17 6.39 26.87 -23.95
N GLY A 18 7.67 27.18 -24.21
CA GLY A 18 8.79 26.41 -23.66
C GLY A 18 8.77 26.34 -22.12
N GLY A 19 8.40 27.43 -21.44
CA GLY A 19 8.31 27.45 -19.98
C GLY A 19 7.24 26.48 -19.45
N ALA A 20 6.06 26.44 -20.08
CA ALA A 20 5.03 25.48 -19.73
C ALA A 20 5.43 24.03 -20.06
N GLY A 21 6.19 23.85 -21.15
CA GLY A 21 6.80 22.57 -21.51
C GLY A 21 7.72 22.03 -20.41
N VAL A 22 8.60 22.89 -19.87
CA VAL A 22 9.51 22.54 -18.76
C VAL A 22 8.71 22.19 -17.51
N LEU A 23 7.70 22.98 -17.14
CA LEU A 23 6.85 22.68 -15.97
C LEU A 23 6.17 21.30 -16.06
N MET A 24 5.68 20.92 -17.24
CA MET A 24 5.11 19.59 -17.46
C MET A 24 6.16 18.48 -17.40
N ALA A 25 7.37 18.72 -17.90
CA ALA A 25 8.46 17.75 -17.83
C ALA A 25 8.95 17.53 -16.40
N ASP A 26 9.11 18.61 -15.61
CA ASP A 26 9.46 18.53 -14.20
C ASP A 26 8.37 17.80 -13.40
N ALA A 27 7.09 18.12 -13.66
CA ALA A 27 5.97 17.39 -13.06
C ALA A 27 5.97 15.90 -13.44
N ALA A 28 6.37 15.55 -14.66
CA ALA A 28 6.46 14.16 -15.11
C ALA A 28 7.55 13.40 -14.35
N GLU A 29 8.72 14.02 -14.15
CA GLU A 29 9.81 13.45 -13.35
C GLU A 29 9.35 13.17 -11.92
N THR A 30 8.65 14.10 -11.26
CA THR A 30 8.12 13.88 -9.90
C THR A 30 7.06 12.77 -9.79
N GLN A 31 6.51 12.32 -10.92
CA GLN A 31 5.44 11.32 -10.99
C GLN A 31 5.91 9.99 -11.60
N ASP A 32 7.21 9.81 -11.82
CA ASP A 32 7.83 8.63 -12.45
C ASP A 32 7.30 8.36 -13.87
N LEU A 33 6.97 9.42 -14.62
CA LEU A 33 6.68 9.34 -16.04
C LEU A 33 7.95 9.56 -16.87
N ASP A 34 8.16 8.71 -17.87
CA ASP A 34 9.28 8.85 -18.79
C ASP A 34 8.95 9.93 -19.83
N VAL A 35 9.86 10.87 -20.06
CA VAL A 35 9.72 11.89 -21.11
C VAL A 35 10.77 11.62 -22.21
N PRO A 36 10.63 10.51 -22.99
CA PRO A 36 11.65 10.13 -23.96
C PRO A 36 11.70 11.15 -25.11
N ALA A 37 12.89 11.32 -25.68
CA ALA A 37 13.03 12.24 -26.80
C ALA A 37 12.27 11.75 -28.04
N MET A 38 11.69 12.68 -28.80
CA MET A 38 11.06 12.38 -30.09
C MET A 38 12.07 11.69 -31.03
N PRO A 39 11.70 10.66 -31.81
CA PRO A 39 12.64 10.04 -32.74
C PRO A 39 13.21 11.02 -33.77
N LYS A 40 14.52 10.90 -34.07
CA LYS A 40 15.24 11.86 -34.96
C LYS A 40 14.58 12.05 -36.33
N GLN A 41 13.97 11.00 -36.88
CA GLN A 41 13.26 11.08 -38.16
C GLN A 41 12.02 11.97 -38.08
N ALA A 42 11.22 11.82 -37.02
CA ALA A 42 10.07 12.67 -36.79
C ALA A 42 10.48 14.11 -36.46
N GLN A 43 11.59 14.30 -35.72
CA GLN A 43 12.15 15.64 -35.49
C GLN A 43 12.48 16.36 -36.80
N ALA A 44 13.11 15.66 -37.75
CA ALA A 44 13.47 16.25 -39.04
C ALA A 44 12.23 16.72 -39.83
N LYS A 45 11.16 15.93 -39.85
CA LYS A 45 9.88 16.29 -40.49
C LYS A 45 9.26 17.54 -39.85
N LEU A 46 9.24 17.61 -38.51
CA LEU A 46 8.68 18.76 -37.80
C LEU A 46 9.49 20.04 -38.03
N VAL A 47 10.82 19.94 -38.13
CA VAL A 47 11.70 21.09 -38.41
C VAL A 47 11.56 21.56 -39.86
N GLU A 48 11.42 20.65 -40.82
CA GLU A 48 11.17 21.01 -42.22
C GLU A 48 9.89 21.83 -42.37
N ARG A 49 8.85 21.44 -41.63
CA ARG A 49 7.54 22.09 -41.67
C ARG A 49 7.48 23.37 -40.83
N ASN A 50 8.15 23.40 -39.68
CA ASN A 50 8.23 24.54 -38.78
C ASN A 50 9.66 24.72 -38.27
N PRO A 51 10.52 25.48 -38.97
CA PRO A 51 11.93 25.65 -38.60
C PRO A 51 12.15 26.34 -37.24
N LEU A 52 11.10 26.95 -36.68
CA LEU A 52 11.14 27.62 -35.38
C LEU A 52 10.81 26.68 -34.21
N CYS A 53 10.39 25.44 -34.47
CA CYS A 53 10.01 24.51 -33.43
C CYS A 53 11.22 23.95 -32.66
N ALA A 54 10.99 23.49 -31.43
CA ALA A 54 11.90 22.62 -30.70
C ALA A 54 11.31 21.20 -30.66
N PRO A 55 11.77 20.26 -31.50
CA PRO A 55 11.06 19.00 -31.74
C PRO A 55 11.40 17.87 -30.74
N ARG A 56 12.21 18.12 -29.70
CA ARG A 56 12.89 17.05 -28.93
C ARG A 56 12.02 16.30 -27.92
N ASN A 57 10.84 16.81 -27.55
CA ASN A 57 10.07 16.45 -26.34
C ASN A 57 10.63 17.15 -25.08
N PRO A 58 9.94 18.15 -24.51
CA PRO A 58 8.71 18.76 -25.02
C PRO A 58 8.82 19.23 -26.48
N VAL A 59 7.79 18.96 -27.28
CA VAL A 59 7.66 19.42 -28.65
C VAL A 59 7.04 20.81 -28.59
N ASP A 60 7.91 21.83 -28.67
CA ASP A 60 7.48 23.23 -28.70
C ASP A 60 7.26 23.67 -30.14
N ILE A 61 6.00 23.83 -30.54
CA ILE A 61 5.61 24.29 -31.88
C ILE A 61 5.62 25.82 -31.99
N THR A 62 5.90 26.50 -30.88
CA THR A 62 5.90 27.96 -30.68
C THR A 62 4.54 28.61 -30.96
N ALA A 63 4.43 29.90 -30.64
CA ALA A 63 3.26 30.68 -31.04
C ALA A 63 3.10 30.81 -32.57
N ASN A 64 4.10 30.46 -33.38
CA ASN A 64 3.99 30.44 -34.84
C ASN A 64 2.90 29.49 -35.33
N ALA A 65 2.65 28.38 -34.60
CA ALA A 65 1.58 27.43 -34.90
C ALA A 65 0.17 28.05 -34.85
N LEU A 66 0.01 29.24 -34.27
CA LEU A 66 -1.27 29.95 -34.23
C LEU A 66 -1.60 30.63 -35.56
N ASN A 67 -0.59 30.87 -36.41
CA ASN A 67 -0.78 31.42 -37.76
C ASN A 67 -1.18 30.33 -38.77
N ASP A 68 -0.82 29.07 -38.50
CA ASP A 68 -1.16 27.91 -39.32
C ASP A 68 -1.54 26.72 -38.42
N PHE A 69 -2.84 26.52 -38.21
CA PHE A 69 -3.36 25.45 -37.34
C PHE A 69 -3.06 24.04 -37.86
N THR A 70 -2.69 23.89 -39.13
CA THR A 70 -2.25 22.59 -39.64
C THR A 70 -0.98 22.12 -38.93
N LEU A 71 -0.13 23.05 -38.47
CA LEU A 71 1.07 22.74 -37.68
C LEU A 71 0.73 22.06 -36.35
N VAL A 72 -0.38 22.43 -35.72
CA VAL A 72 -0.86 21.78 -34.49
C VAL A 72 -1.27 20.34 -34.78
N GLY A 73 -2.07 20.14 -35.83
CA GLY A 73 -2.54 18.82 -36.23
C GLY A 73 -1.41 17.89 -36.66
N GLU A 74 -0.51 18.36 -37.53
CA GLU A 74 0.64 17.61 -38.03
C GLU A 74 1.61 17.25 -36.88
N SER A 75 1.82 18.15 -35.93
CA SER A 75 2.68 17.87 -34.77
C SER A 75 2.04 16.84 -33.84
N LEU A 76 0.74 16.97 -33.57
CA LEU A 76 0.02 16.00 -32.75
C LEU A 76 0.00 14.61 -33.42
N ASP A 77 -0.25 14.55 -34.73
CA ASP A 77 -0.23 13.29 -35.49
C ASP A 77 1.14 12.62 -35.44
N ALA A 78 2.21 13.38 -35.69
CA ALA A 78 3.57 12.89 -35.58
C ALA A 78 3.87 12.36 -34.17
N MET A 79 3.47 13.08 -33.11
CA MET A 79 3.66 12.62 -31.74
C MET A 79 2.88 11.35 -31.43
N CYS A 80 1.63 11.25 -31.89
CA CYS A 80 0.80 10.07 -31.71
C CYS A 80 1.37 8.84 -32.43
N ASN A 81 1.80 8.97 -33.68
CA ASN A 81 2.15 7.85 -34.55
C ASN A 81 3.65 7.52 -34.57
N GLU A 82 4.50 8.53 -34.47
CA GLU A 82 5.96 8.39 -34.60
C GLU A 82 6.70 8.63 -33.28
N GLY A 83 6.03 9.16 -32.25
CA GLY A 83 6.67 9.54 -30.99
C GLY A 83 6.99 8.39 -30.04
N GLY A 84 6.27 7.27 -30.15
CA GLY A 84 6.43 6.15 -29.22
C GLY A 84 5.95 6.46 -27.79
N TYR A 85 5.03 7.42 -27.65
CA TYR A 85 4.43 7.81 -26.38
C TYR A 85 3.18 6.99 -26.07
N ASP A 86 2.95 6.73 -24.78
CA ASP A 86 1.78 6.04 -24.24
C ASP A 86 0.67 7.01 -23.84
N LEU A 87 1.05 8.25 -23.52
CA LEU A 87 0.23 9.33 -22.97
C LEU A 87 0.64 10.64 -23.65
N LEU A 88 -0.30 11.56 -23.82
CA LEU A 88 0.00 12.89 -24.36
C LEU A 88 -0.61 14.00 -23.51
N VAL A 89 0.11 15.10 -23.41
CA VAL A 89 -0.35 16.33 -22.76
C VAL A 89 -0.05 17.53 -23.64
N ALA A 90 -1.01 18.43 -23.79
CA ALA A 90 -0.88 19.63 -24.62
C ALA A 90 -1.13 20.90 -23.82
N PHE A 91 -0.34 21.96 -24.05
CA PHE A 91 -0.52 23.26 -23.41
C PHE A 91 -0.95 24.34 -24.41
N PHE A 92 -2.15 24.89 -24.21
CA PHE A 92 -2.69 26.01 -25.00
C PHE A 92 -3.31 27.14 -24.15
N THR A 93 -3.37 26.99 -22.82
CA THR A 93 -3.82 28.04 -21.88
C THR A 93 -5.15 28.70 -22.30
N SER A 94 -5.24 30.03 -22.32
CA SER A 94 -6.43 30.78 -22.71
C SER A 94 -6.79 30.71 -24.20
N LEU A 95 -5.93 30.15 -25.06
CA LEU A 95 -6.24 30.02 -26.49
C LEU A 95 -7.47 29.15 -26.74
N ILE A 96 -7.74 28.20 -25.85
CA ILE A 96 -8.90 27.30 -25.96
C ILE A 96 -10.23 28.08 -26.01
N ALA A 97 -10.27 29.27 -25.40
CA ALA A 97 -11.43 30.16 -25.33
C ALA A 97 -11.31 31.37 -26.27
N SER A 98 -10.32 31.38 -27.16
CA SER A 98 -10.17 32.45 -28.14
C SER A 98 -11.38 32.50 -29.08
N PRO A 99 -12.00 33.67 -29.31
CA PRO A 99 -13.11 33.80 -30.28
C PRO A 99 -12.65 33.60 -31.73
N VAL A 100 -11.34 33.68 -32.01
CA VAL A 100 -10.77 33.53 -33.35
C VAL A 100 -10.24 32.10 -33.57
N HIS A 101 -9.68 31.50 -32.52
CA HIS A 101 -8.88 30.28 -32.63
C HIS A 101 -9.46 29.08 -31.86
N GLY A 102 -10.35 29.30 -30.89
CA GLY A 102 -10.82 28.25 -29.99
C GLY A 102 -11.55 27.11 -30.70
N GLU A 103 -12.44 27.42 -31.66
CA GLU A 103 -13.15 26.40 -32.44
C GLU A 103 -12.20 25.63 -33.37
N LYS A 104 -11.22 26.30 -33.97
CA LYS A 104 -10.20 25.67 -34.82
C LYS A 104 -9.32 24.73 -34.01
N LEU A 105 -8.91 25.14 -32.81
CA LEU A 105 -8.13 24.33 -31.90
C LEU A 105 -8.90 23.09 -31.46
N LEU A 106 -10.16 23.27 -31.03
CA LEU A 106 -11.03 22.16 -30.63
C LEU A 106 -11.16 21.13 -31.76
N ALA A 107 -11.46 21.58 -32.99
CA ALA A 107 -11.58 20.70 -34.14
C ALA A 107 -10.27 19.96 -34.43
N THR A 108 -9.14 20.67 -34.40
CA THR A 108 -7.82 20.11 -34.70
C THR A 108 -7.40 19.05 -33.67
N LEU A 109 -7.55 19.36 -32.37
CA LEU A 109 -7.21 18.42 -31.30
C LEU A 109 -8.15 17.23 -31.29
N SER A 110 -9.46 17.45 -31.41
CA SER A 110 -10.46 16.38 -31.38
C SER A 110 -10.27 15.39 -32.52
N GLU A 111 -9.98 15.87 -33.74
CA GLU A 111 -9.69 14.99 -34.88
C GLU A 111 -8.35 14.28 -34.70
N GLY A 112 -7.31 14.98 -34.24
CA GLY A 112 -5.98 14.40 -34.05
C GLY A 112 -5.91 13.28 -33.01
N ILE A 113 -6.75 13.32 -31.96
CA ILE A 113 -6.79 12.27 -30.93
C ILE A 113 -7.77 11.13 -31.27
N LYS A 114 -8.65 11.33 -32.24
CA LYS A 114 -9.71 10.37 -32.56
C LYS A 114 -9.09 9.06 -33.05
N GLY A 115 -9.48 7.96 -32.41
CA GLY A 115 -8.99 6.62 -32.77
C GLY A 115 -7.55 6.32 -32.33
N GLN A 116 -6.84 7.26 -31.70
CA GLN A 116 -5.46 7.05 -31.24
C GLN A 116 -5.37 6.06 -30.07
N GLY A 117 -6.44 5.97 -29.26
CA GLY A 117 -6.48 5.05 -28.12
C GLY A 117 -5.51 5.41 -26.98
N LYS A 118 -4.98 6.64 -26.97
CA LYS A 118 -4.04 7.14 -25.96
C LYS A 118 -4.71 8.17 -25.05
N PRO A 119 -4.47 8.15 -23.73
CA PRO A 119 -4.89 9.23 -22.85
C PRO A 119 -4.32 10.56 -23.31
N PHE A 120 -5.20 11.56 -23.42
CA PHE A 120 -4.83 12.91 -23.83
C PHE A 120 -5.38 13.93 -22.85
N ALA A 121 -4.48 14.77 -22.31
CA ALA A 121 -4.83 15.90 -21.47
C ALA A 121 -4.50 17.23 -22.14
N LEU A 122 -5.34 18.23 -21.93
CA LEU A 122 -5.19 19.60 -22.41
C LEU A 122 -5.10 20.55 -21.22
N ILE A 123 -4.02 21.32 -21.15
CA ILE A 123 -3.94 22.47 -20.26
C ILE A 123 -4.58 23.65 -20.98
N GLY A 124 -5.73 24.08 -20.47
CA GLY A 124 -6.50 25.16 -21.02
C GLY A 124 -7.35 25.86 -19.98
N GLN A 125 -7.61 27.15 -20.19
CA GLN A 125 -8.42 27.97 -19.30
C GLN A 125 -9.49 28.70 -20.12
N GLY A 126 -10.73 28.67 -19.63
CA GLY A 126 -11.86 29.27 -20.32
C GLY A 126 -13.17 29.10 -19.54
N PRO A 127 -14.26 29.70 -20.03
CA PRO A 127 -15.60 29.49 -19.49
C PRO A 127 -16.05 28.03 -19.52
N ASP A 128 -16.90 27.62 -18.58
CA ASP A 128 -17.38 26.23 -18.43
C ASP A 128 -17.98 25.63 -19.71
N ASP A 129 -18.67 26.43 -20.52
CA ASP A 129 -19.26 25.97 -21.78
C ASP A 129 -18.21 25.62 -22.83
N VAL A 130 -17.04 26.29 -22.80
CA VAL A 130 -15.89 25.93 -23.64
C VAL A 130 -15.24 24.65 -23.12
N LEU A 131 -14.99 24.53 -21.81
CA LEU A 131 -14.37 23.34 -21.22
C LEU A 131 -15.18 22.07 -21.52
N LYS A 132 -16.51 22.16 -21.35
CA LYS A 132 -17.44 21.04 -21.64
C LYS A 132 -17.41 20.58 -23.10
N LYS A 133 -17.10 21.47 -24.06
CA LYS A 133 -16.97 21.07 -25.48
C LYS A 133 -15.75 20.16 -25.69
N TYR A 134 -14.62 20.46 -25.05
CA TYR A 134 -13.43 19.60 -25.08
C TYR A 134 -13.70 18.26 -24.36
N GLU A 135 -14.34 18.29 -23.20
CA GLU A 135 -14.69 17.06 -22.46
C GLU A 135 -15.65 16.16 -23.24
N ALA A 136 -16.64 16.76 -23.92
CA ALA A 136 -17.57 16.05 -24.79
C ALA A 136 -16.87 15.42 -26.01
N ALA A 137 -15.75 15.99 -26.45
CA ALA A 137 -14.88 15.43 -27.48
C ALA A 137 -13.90 14.36 -26.95
N GLY A 138 -13.95 14.04 -25.65
CA GLY A 138 -13.08 13.04 -25.02
C GLY A 138 -11.72 13.58 -24.55
N ILE A 139 -11.53 14.90 -24.54
CA ILE A 139 -10.29 15.56 -24.08
C ILE A 139 -10.41 15.86 -22.59
N MET A 140 -9.47 15.38 -21.77
CA MET A 140 -9.41 15.78 -20.36
C MET A 140 -8.82 17.18 -20.26
N VAL A 141 -9.55 18.13 -19.67
CA VAL A 141 -9.08 19.52 -19.55
C VAL A 141 -8.68 19.83 -18.12
N PHE A 142 -7.54 20.49 -17.96
CA PHE A 142 -7.01 20.92 -16.67
C PHE A 142 -6.54 22.37 -16.76
N GLU A 143 -6.68 23.10 -15.67
CA GLU A 143 -6.22 24.48 -15.54
C GLU A 143 -4.73 24.58 -15.15
N ASP A 144 -4.17 23.50 -14.61
CA ASP A 144 -2.83 23.43 -14.05
C ASP A 144 -2.00 22.29 -14.70
N PRO A 145 -0.79 22.57 -15.18
CA PRO A 145 0.10 21.56 -15.76
C PRO A 145 0.41 20.38 -14.83
N SER A 146 0.71 20.64 -13.57
CA SER A 146 1.12 19.59 -12.62
C SER A 146 -0.03 18.62 -12.33
N ARG A 147 -1.26 19.15 -12.20
CA ARG A 147 -2.48 18.35 -12.02
C ARG A 147 -2.78 17.48 -13.24
N ALA A 148 -2.62 18.01 -14.46
CA ALA A 148 -2.80 17.24 -15.68
C ALA A 148 -1.84 16.04 -15.75
N VAL A 149 -0.56 16.30 -15.46
CA VAL A 149 0.48 15.27 -15.44
C VAL A 149 0.24 14.24 -14.34
N ALA A 150 -0.15 14.66 -13.13
CA ALA A 150 -0.49 13.74 -12.04
C ALA A 150 -1.68 12.83 -12.39
N ALA A 151 -2.69 13.35 -13.09
CA ALA A 151 -3.81 12.55 -13.56
C ALA A 151 -3.39 11.50 -14.61
N LEU A 152 -2.56 11.90 -15.58
CA LEU A 152 -1.99 10.96 -16.57
C LEU A 152 -1.10 9.89 -15.91
N ALA A 153 -0.30 10.28 -14.92
CA ALA A 153 0.52 9.35 -14.14
C ALA A 153 -0.32 8.33 -13.38
N ALA A 154 -1.44 8.75 -12.79
CA ALA A 154 -2.38 7.84 -12.16
C ALA A 154 -2.97 6.82 -13.16
N LEU A 155 -3.36 7.27 -14.36
CA LEU A 155 -3.84 6.38 -15.42
C LEU A 155 -2.77 5.36 -15.87
N ALA A 156 -1.51 5.80 -15.99
CA ALA A 156 -0.39 4.92 -16.28
C ALA A 156 -0.22 3.84 -15.21
N ARG A 157 -0.20 4.26 -13.93
CA ARG A 157 -0.07 3.34 -12.77
C ARG A 157 -1.21 2.32 -12.70
N PHE A 158 -2.46 2.75 -12.90
CA PHE A 158 -3.59 1.83 -12.91
C PHE A 158 -3.47 0.78 -14.00
N ASN A 159 -3.07 1.18 -15.21
CA ASN A 159 -2.96 0.20 -16.28
C ASN A 159 -1.79 -0.77 -16.09
N ILE A 160 -0.63 -0.29 -15.63
CA ILE A 160 0.49 -1.17 -15.27
C ILE A 160 0.02 -2.19 -14.22
N ALA A 161 -0.71 -1.76 -13.20
CA ALA A 161 -1.27 -2.66 -12.20
C ALA A 161 -2.27 -3.67 -12.79
N PHE A 162 -3.14 -3.27 -13.74
CA PHE A 162 -4.07 -4.18 -14.40
C PHE A 162 -3.43 -5.17 -15.38
N GLN A 163 -2.24 -4.85 -15.89
CA GLN A 163 -1.50 -5.72 -16.82
C GLN A 163 -0.59 -6.71 -16.10
N GLN A 164 -0.33 -6.53 -14.80
CA GLN A 164 0.40 -7.51 -14.01
C GLN A 164 -0.33 -8.84 -14.08
N THR A 165 0.38 -9.88 -14.53
CA THR A 165 -0.16 -11.24 -14.54
C THR A 165 0.03 -11.89 -13.17
N ASP A 166 -0.83 -12.85 -12.82
CA ASP A 166 -0.69 -13.63 -11.57
C ASP A 166 0.73 -14.22 -11.41
N SER A 167 1.37 -14.59 -12.53
CA SER A 167 2.74 -15.12 -12.54
C SER A 167 3.81 -14.11 -12.06
N GLU A 168 3.59 -12.82 -12.29
CA GLU A 168 4.51 -11.76 -11.85
C GLU A 168 4.32 -11.40 -10.37
N ILE A 169 3.12 -11.66 -9.85
CA ILE A 169 2.73 -11.38 -8.47
C ILE A 169 3.24 -12.49 -7.54
N GLY A 170 3.36 -13.72 -8.05
CA GLY A 170 3.83 -14.90 -7.33
C GLY A 170 2.70 -15.80 -6.85
N GLU A 171 3.04 -16.93 -6.23
CA GLU A 171 2.05 -17.88 -5.70
C GLU A 171 1.64 -17.51 -4.27
N LEU A 172 0.38 -17.76 -3.93
CA LEU A 172 -0.12 -17.68 -2.57
C LEU A 172 0.30 -18.92 -1.78
N PRO A 173 0.61 -18.79 -0.47
CA PRO A 173 0.93 -19.93 0.36
C PRO A 173 -0.31 -20.83 0.53
N ASP A 174 -0.10 -22.15 0.43
CA ASP A 174 -1.10 -23.13 0.84
C ASP A 174 -1.13 -23.22 2.37
N ILE A 175 -2.28 -22.88 2.95
CA ILE A 175 -2.55 -23.00 4.39
C ILE A 175 -3.62 -24.09 4.68
N GLY A 176 -4.03 -24.85 3.66
CA GLY A 176 -5.21 -25.69 3.70
C GLY A 176 -6.50 -24.87 3.93
N THR A 177 -7.56 -25.54 4.38
CA THR A 177 -8.83 -24.88 4.75
C THR A 177 -8.88 -24.67 6.26
N ILE A 178 -8.98 -23.41 6.71
CA ILE A 178 -9.08 -23.05 8.12
C ILE A 178 -10.33 -22.20 8.32
N ASN A 179 -11.34 -22.78 8.96
CA ASN A 179 -12.55 -22.08 9.36
C ASN A 179 -12.40 -21.55 10.79
N LEU A 180 -12.50 -20.24 10.96
CA LEU A 180 -12.52 -19.57 12.24
C LEU A 180 -13.95 -19.54 12.81
N PRO A 181 -14.13 -19.72 14.12
CA PRO A 181 -15.44 -19.69 14.75
C PRO A 181 -16.04 -18.28 14.71
N LYS A 182 -17.37 -18.21 14.78
CA LYS A 182 -18.14 -16.95 14.83
C LYS A 182 -18.22 -16.35 16.24
N GLU A 183 -17.60 -16.99 17.22
CA GLU A 183 -17.65 -16.62 18.63
C GLU A 183 -16.33 -15.94 19.05
N LYS A 184 -16.27 -15.46 20.29
CA LYS A 184 -15.07 -14.85 20.86
C LYS A 184 -13.96 -15.91 20.97
N ILE A 185 -12.77 -15.58 20.45
CA ILE A 185 -11.60 -16.47 20.43
C ILE A 185 -10.60 -15.95 21.47
N GLY A 186 -10.16 -16.82 22.39
CA GLY A 186 -9.10 -16.48 23.35
C GLY A 186 -7.72 -16.45 22.71
N GLU A 187 -6.74 -15.79 23.34
CA GLU A 187 -5.36 -15.66 22.81
C GLU A 187 -4.72 -17.02 22.48
N ALA A 188 -4.87 -18.01 23.36
CA ALA A 188 -4.29 -19.34 23.15
C ALA A 188 -4.87 -20.02 21.90
N ASP A 189 -6.19 -19.92 21.70
CA ASP A 189 -6.85 -20.48 20.51
C ASP A 189 -6.47 -19.69 19.25
N ALA A 190 -6.40 -18.36 19.33
CA ALA A 190 -5.97 -17.49 18.24
C ALA A 190 -4.56 -17.88 17.75
N LYS A 191 -3.61 -18.11 18.68
CA LYS A 191 -2.25 -18.59 18.36
C LYS A 191 -2.26 -19.99 17.75
N GLN A 192 -3.13 -20.90 18.20
CA GLN A 192 -3.27 -22.21 17.54
C GLN A 192 -3.72 -22.08 16.08
N TYR A 193 -4.60 -21.12 15.76
CA TYR A 193 -4.94 -20.83 14.37
C TYR A 193 -3.76 -20.25 13.59
N MET A 194 -2.92 -19.40 14.20
CA MET A 194 -1.68 -18.94 13.57
C MET A 194 -0.74 -20.12 13.26
N THR A 195 -0.57 -21.07 14.19
CA THR A 195 0.23 -22.28 13.93
C THR A 195 -0.32 -23.08 12.75
N ARG A 196 -1.65 -23.22 12.64
CA ARG A 196 -2.28 -23.95 11.55
C ARG A 196 -2.07 -23.29 10.18
N THR A 197 -1.89 -21.97 10.11
CA THR A 197 -1.52 -21.31 8.85
C THR A 197 -0.06 -21.51 8.48
N GLY A 198 0.77 -22.00 9.41
CA GLY A 198 2.23 -22.07 9.28
C GLY A 198 2.95 -20.87 9.89
N ILE A 199 2.24 -19.93 10.53
CA ILE A 199 2.88 -18.84 11.28
C ILE A 199 3.38 -19.38 12.61
N SER A 200 4.67 -19.17 12.88
CA SER A 200 5.29 -19.67 14.12
C SER A 200 4.84 -18.86 15.33
N VAL A 201 4.53 -19.56 16.43
CA VAL A 201 4.21 -18.99 17.74
C VAL A 201 5.20 -19.56 18.77
N PRO A 202 5.47 -18.87 19.88
CA PRO A 202 6.24 -19.43 20.98
C PRO A 202 5.60 -20.72 21.53
N SER A 203 6.41 -21.59 22.13
CA SER A 203 5.89 -22.74 22.88
C SER A 203 5.41 -22.26 24.25
N GLU A 204 4.10 -22.20 24.45
CA GLU A 204 3.48 -21.63 25.66
C GLU A 204 2.66 -22.69 26.39
N GLU A 205 2.50 -22.52 27.71
CA GLU A 205 1.73 -23.42 28.56
C GLU A 205 0.64 -22.65 29.32
N LEU A 206 -0.62 -23.05 29.14
CA LEU A 206 -1.76 -22.54 29.90
C LEU A 206 -1.90 -23.31 31.21
N VAL A 207 -1.83 -22.60 32.34
CA VAL A 207 -2.10 -23.15 33.67
C VAL A 207 -3.38 -22.57 34.24
N LYS A 208 -4.28 -23.44 34.73
CA LYS A 208 -5.56 -23.01 35.34
C LYS A 208 -5.40 -22.61 36.81
N GLN A 209 -4.45 -23.22 37.50
CA GLN A 209 -4.17 -22.94 38.90
C GLN A 209 -2.89 -22.13 39.03
N PRO A 210 -2.88 -21.02 39.77
CA PRO A 210 -1.68 -20.19 39.96
C PRO A 210 -0.49 -20.98 40.53
N SER A 211 -0.76 -21.98 41.38
CA SER A 211 0.24 -22.87 41.96
C SER A 211 1.01 -23.72 40.93
N ASP A 212 0.49 -23.86 39.71
CA ASP A 212 1.16 -24.62 38.64
C ASP A 212 2.05 -23.73 37.75
N ALA A 213 2.01 -22.39 37.91
CA ALA A 213 2.78 -21.45 37.11
C ALA A 213 4.29 -21.68 37.21
N VAL A 214 4.81 -21.95 38.41
CA VAL A 214 6.24 -22.23 38.65
C VAL A 214 6.68 -23.51 37.92
N LYS A 215 5.86 -24.56 37.96
CA LYS A 215 6.15 -25.82 37.27
C LYS A 215 6.14 -25.65 35.75
N ALA A 216 5.19 -24.88 35.23
CA ALA A 216 5.12 -24.55 33.80
C ALA A 216 6.32 -23.71 33.38
N ALA A 217 6.69 -22.68 34.15
CA ALA A 217 7.87 -21.86 33.89
C ALA A 217 9.16 -22.69 33.84
N SER A 218 9.30 -23.67 34.75
CA SER A 218 10.45 -24.58 34.77
C SER A 218 10.52 -25.49 33.53
N ARG A 219 9.37 -25.88 32.97
CA ARG A 219 9.31 -26.65 31.70
C ARG A 219 9.60 -25.79 30.47
N VAL A 220 9.07 -24.57 30.45
CA VAL A 220 9.27 -23.61 29.35
C VAL A 220 10.72 -23.13 29.30
N GLY A 221 11.34 -22.92 30.46
CA GLY A 221 12.71 -22.42 30.61
C GLY A 221 12.75 -20.90 30.77
N PHE A 222 13.57 -20.44 31.72
CA PHE A 222 13.72 -19.02 32.07
C PHE A 222 14.65 -18.25 31.09
N PRO A 223 14.46 -16.91 30.94
CA PRO A 223 13.39 -16.12 31.52
C PRO A 223 12.04 -16.33 30.81
N VAL A 224 10.94 -16.24 31.57
CA VAL A 224 9.57 -16.40 31.06
C VAL A 224 8.76 -15.11 31.13
N VAL A 225 7.68 -15.10 30.36
CA VAL A 225 6.59 -14.13 30.38
C VAL A 225 5.34 -14.83 30.89
N MET A 226 4.61 -14.15 31.75
CA MET A 226 3.32 -14.60 32.27
C MET A 226 2.25 -13.60 31.86
N LYS A 227 1.14 -14.10 31.31
CA LYS A 227 -0.04 -13.29 30.94
C LYS A 227 -1.31 -13.84 31.57
N ILE A 228 -2.23 -12.97 31.95
CA ILE A 228 -3.57 -13.36 32.38
C ILE A 228 -4.37 -13.84 31.17
N VAL A 229 -5.09 -14.96 31.32
CA VAL A 229 -6.04 -15.43 30.31
C VAL A 229 -7.43 -15.18 30.81
N SER A 230 -8.11 -14.23 30.19
CA SER A 230 -9.47 -13.85 30.51
C SER A 230 -10.21 -13.43 29.25
N PRO A 231 -11.41 -13.96 29.00
CA PRO A 231 -12.27 -13.50 27.93
C PRO A 231 -12.81 -12.09 28.21
N ASP A 232 -12.77 -11.61 29.44
CA ASP A 232 -13.30 -10.29 29.80
C ASP A 232 -12.22 -9.19 29.73
N ILE A 233 -10.94 -9.56 29.63
CA ILE A 233 -9.80 -8.64 29.61
C ILE A 233 -9.07 -8.70 28.26
N ALA A 234 -9.44 -7.80 27.35
CA ALA A 234 -8.74 -7.65 26.07
C ALA A 234 -7.39 -6.91 26.23
N HIS A 235 -7.38 -5.83 27.01
CA HIS A 235 -6.23 -4.95 27.25
C HIS A 235 -5.46 -5.39 28.51
N LYS A 236 -4.71 -6.48 28.36
CA LYS A 236 -4.05 -7.20 29.48
C LYS A 236 -3.03 -6.33 30.22
N SER A 237 -2.22 -5.56 29.50
CA SER A 237 -1.18 -4.73 30.10
C SER A 237 -1.77 -3.66 31.04
N GLU A 238 -2.86 -3.02 30.61
CA GLU A 238 -3.59 -1.99 31.34
C GLU A 238 -4.27 -2.56 32.60
N ALA A 239 -4.77 -3.79 32.52
CA ALA A 239 -5.32 -4.52 33.66
C ALA A 239 -4.24 -5.03 34.65
N GLY A 240 -2.94 -4.88 34.33
CA GLY A 240 -1.84 -5.46 35.11
C GLY A 240 -1.69 -6.97 34.91
N GLY A 241 -2.24 -7.50 33.83
CA GLY A 241 -2.26 -8.91 33.45
C GLY A 241 -1.05 -9.38 32.63
N VAL A 242 0.08 -8.67 32.65
CA VAL A 242 1.31 -9.07 31.96
C VAL A 242 2.51 -8.87 32.87
N ALA A 243 3.33 -9.90 33.04
CA ALA A 243 4.60 -9.87 33.76
C ALA A 243 5.70 -10.41 32.84
N LEU A 244 6.77 -9.62 32.64
CA LEU A 244 7.85 -9.91 31.70
C LEU A 244 9.14 -10.23 32.43
N ASN A 245 10.05 -10.96 31.75
CA ASN A 245 11.42 -11.19 32.17
C ASN A 245 11.55 -11.84 33.57
N LEU A 246 10.70 -12.81 33.87
CA LEU A 246 10.73 -13.56 35.13
C LEU A 246 11.86 -14.58 35.05
N ALA A 247 12.91 -14.39 35.84
CA ALA A 247 14.20 -15.09 35.68
C ALA A 247 14.31 -16.39 36.48
N ASN A 248 13.42 -16.60 37.46
CA ASN A 248 13.47 -17.75 38.37
C ASN A 248 12.09 -18.05 38.97
N GLU A 249 12.00 -19.16 39.72
CA GLU A 249 10.78 -19.66 40.34
C GLU A 249 10.16 -18.66 41.34
N ASP A 250 10.97 -18.01 42.16
CA ASP A 250 10.53 -17.04 43.17
C ASP A 250 9.86 -15.82 42.52
N GLU A 251 10.46 -15.29 41.45
CA GLU A 251 9.90 -14.20 40.65
C GLU A 251 8.58 -14.59 39.99
N VAL A 252 8.45 -15.82 39.49
CA VAL A 252 7.19 -16.32 38.91
C VAL A 252 6.08 -16.38 39.97
N GLN A 253 6.37 -16.93 41.14
CA GLN A 253 5.39 -17.02 42.22
C GLN A 253 4.95 -15.62 42.68
N ALA A 254 5.91 -14.73 42.94
CA ALA A 254 5.62 -13.36 43.37
C ALA A 254 4.81 -12.58 42.31
N ALA A 255 5.15 -12.75 41.03
CA ALA A 255 4.42 -12.11 39.93
C ALA A 255 3.00 -12.65 39.80
N ALA A 256 2.76 -13.95 40.02
CA ALA A 256 1.44 -14.56 39.90
C ALA A 256 0.50 -14.01 40.99
N ASP A 257 0.98 -13.96 42.23
CA ASP A 257 0.23 -13.42 43.37
C ASP A 257 -0.10 -11.93 43.18
N LEU A 258 0.88 -11.14 42.72
CA LEU A 258 0.69 -9.72 42.43
C LEU A 258 -0.28 -9.49 41.28
N MET A 259 -0.17 -10.27 40.20
CA MET A 259 -1.01 -10.14 39.01
C MET A 259 -2.47 -10.42 39.37
N LEU A 260 -2.76 -11.53 40.04
CA LEU A 260 -4.13 -11.90 40.40
C LEU A 260 -4.75 -10.89 41.35
N LYS A 261 -3.99 -10.38 42.32
CA LYS A 261 -4.45 -9.32 43.21
C LYS A 261 -4.77 -8.03 42.45
N THR A 262 -3.91 -7.66 41.50
CA THR A 262 -4.05 -6.42 40.71
C THR A 262 -5.24 -6.51 39.77
N VAL A 263 -5.39 -7.62 39.05
CA VAL A 263 -6.53 -7.88 38.16
C VAL A 263 -7.83 -7.92 38.95
N ALA A 264 -7.88 -8.59 40.11
CA ALA A 264 -9.08 -8.60 40.95
C ALA A 264 -9.49 -7.22 41.47
N GLN A 265 -8.53 -6.29 41.62
CA GLN A 265 -8.81 -4.90 42.03
C GLN A 265 -9.30 -4.03 40.87
N ARG A 266 -8.71 -4.20 39.67
CA ARG A 266 -9.02 -3.37 38.49
C ARG A 266 -10.23 -3.87 37.72
N GLU A 267 -10.37 -5.19 37.62
CA GLU A 267 -11.38 -5.91 36.83
C GLU A 267 -12.13 -6.92 37.73
N PRO A 268 -12.86 -6.45 38.76
CA PRO A 268 -13.40 -7.32 39.83
C PRO A 268 -14.45 -8.33 39.36
N THR A 269 -15.06 -8.10 38.20
CA THR A 269 -16.07 -8.98 37.61
C THR A 269 -15.52 -9.88 36.50
N ALA A 270 -14.24 -9.75 36.15
CA ALA A 270 -13.65 -10.50 35.06
C ALA A 270 -13.50 -12.00 35.41
N ARG A 271 -13.93 -12.85 34.50
CA ARG A 271 -13.65 -14.28 34.54
C ARG A 271 -12.19 -14.52 34.19
N ILE A 272 -11.45 -15.19 35.07
CA ILE A 272 -10.07 -15.60 34.80
C ILE A 272 -10.06 -17.09 34.49
N ASP A 273 -9.63 -17.44 33.28
CA ASP A 273 -9.56 -18.83 32.81
C ASP A 273 -8.18 -19.46 33.13
N GLY A 274 -7.15 -18.64 33.41
CA GLY A 274 -5.84 -19.10 33.85
C GLY A 274 -4.70 -18.08 33.65
N LEU A 275 -3.47 -18.59 33.68
CA LEU A 275 -2.24 -17.88 33.37
C LEU A 275 -1.53 -18.57 32.19
N LEU A 276 -1.05 -17.79 31.22
CA LEU A 276 -0.29 -18.28 30.09
C LEU A 276 1.19 -18.02 30.33
N ILE A 277 1.99 -19.08 30.37
CA ILE A 277 3.43 -19.03 30.57
C ILE A 277 4.12 -19.24 29.23
N SER A 278 4.97 -18.31 28.84
CA SER A 278 5.62 -18.27 27.53
C SER A 278 7.10 -17.91 27.67
N PRO A 279 7.99 -18.34 26.77
CA PRO A 279 9.40 -17.95 26.82
C PRO A 279 9.54 -16.46 26.52
N MET A 280 10.48 -15.80 27.20
CA MET A 280 10.82 -14.40 26.90
C MET A 280 11.64 -14.35 25.60
N ILE A 281 10.97 -14.05 24.49
CA ILE A 281 11.64 -13.92 23.19
C ILE A 281 12.54 -12.68 23.17
N GLY A 282 13.81 -12.90 22.87
CA GLY A 282 14.87 -11.88 22.88
C GLY A 282 14.84 -10.92 21.68
N ASN A 283 16.01 -10.38 21.34
CA ASN A 283 16.17 -9.29 20.37
C ASN A 283 15.46 -9.52 19.02
N GLY A 284 14.92 -8.43 18.47
CA GLY A 284 14.27 -8.40 17.16
C GLY A 284 13.51 -7.09 16.96
N VAL A 285 12.84 -6.97 15.83
CA VAL A 285 11.96 -5.84 15.52
C VAL A 285 10.52 -6.27 15.69
N ASP A 286 9.77 -5.58 16.55
CA ASP A 286 8.34 -5.79 16.67
C ASP A 286 7.62 -5.16 15.48
N LEU A 287 6.74 -5.94 14.86
CA LEU A 287 5.84 -5.52 13.80
C LEU A 287 4.40 -5.73 14.24
N ILE A 288 3.50 -4.99 13.62
CA ILE A 288 2.07 -5.25 13.69
C ILE A 288 1.64 -5.73 12.32
N VAL A 289 0.99 -6.89 12.29
CA VAL A 289 0.40 -7.45 11.08
C VAL A 289 -1.06 -7.73 11.40
N GLY A 290 -1.96 -7.16 10.62
CA GLY A 290 -3.38 -7.35 10.86
C GLY A 290 -4.18 -7.34 9.58
N SER A 291 -5.38 -7.87 9.64
CA SER A 291 -6.38 -7.78 8.59
C SER A 291 -7.67 -7.19 9.15
N GLN A 292 -8.35 -6.38 8.35
CA GLN A 292 -9.69 -5.89 8.63
C GLN A 292 -10.58 -6.10 7.41
N CYS A 293 -11.79 -6.60 7.62
CA CYS A 293 -12.76 -6.75 6.53
C CYS A 293 -13.50 -5.43 6.31
N ASP A 294 -13.15 -4.71 5.24
CA ASP A 294 -13.91 -3.56 4.77
C ASP A 294 -15.27 -3.99 4.20
N PRO A 295 -16.36 -3.23 4.43
CA PRO A 295 -17.69 -3.60 3.93
C PRO A 295 -17.83 -3.60 2.41
N ILE A 296 -17.03 -2.82 1.69
CA ILE A 296 -17.11 -2.66 0.23
C ILE A 296 -16.02 -3.47 -0.45
N MET A 297 -14.79 -3.33 0.02
CA MET A 297 -13.59 -3.89 -0.62
C MET A 297 -13.27 -5.31 -0.15
N GLY A 298 -13.86 -5.75 0.97
CA GLY A 298 -13.53 -7.03 1.59
C GLY A 298 -12.26 -6.95 2.45
N PRO A 299 -11.57 -8.09 2.69
CA PRO A 299 -10.41 -8.14 3.56
C PRO A 299 -9.24 -7.28 3.06
N ILE A 300 -8.74 -6.42 3.95
CA ILE A 300 -7.55 -5.59 3.76
C ILE A 300 -6.49 -6.10 4.73
N ILE A 301 -5.28 -6.35 4.24
CA ILE A 301 -4.11 -6.67 5.05
C ILE A 301 -3.31 -5.40 5.35
N MET A 302 -2.78 -5.29 6.56
CA MET A 302 -1.99 -4.20 7.08
C MET A 302 -0.67 -4.74 7.64
N VAL A 303 0.43 -4.02 7.38
CA VAL A 303 1.70 -4.20 8.07
C VAL A 303 2.25 -2.85 8.55
N GLY A 304 2.86 -2.83 9.72
CA GLY A 304 3.51 -1.64 10.26
C GLY A 304 4.55 -1.99 11.32
N LEU A 305 5.35 -0.99 11.69
CA LEU A 305 6.25 -1.11 12.84
C LEU A 305 5.44 -1.15 14.14
N GLY A 306 5.75 -2.12 15.00
CA GLY A 306 5.10 -2.31 16.29
C GLY A 306 5.78 -1.57 17.46
N GLY A 307 5.26 -1.81 18.66
CA GLY A 307 5.75 -1.18 19.89
C GLY A 307 5.52 0.33 19.92
N ILE A 308 6.44 1.08 20.53
CA ILE A 308 6.35 2.55 20.67
C ILE A 308 6.23 3.30 19.32
N TYR A 309 6.66 2.66 18.23
CA TYR A 309 6.66 3.27 16.91
C TYR A 309 5.25 3.35 16.30
N THR A 310 4.34 2.47 16.71
CA THR A 310 2.98 2.40 16.18
C THR A 310 2.21 3.71 16.40
N GLU A 311 2.21 4.20 17.65
CA GLU A 311 1.42 5.37 18.04
C GLU A 311 2.03 6.69 17.53
N ILE A 312 3.37 6.74 17.44
CA ILE A 312 4.13 7.96 17.12
C ILE A 312 4.28 8.14 15.61
N LEU A 313 4.64 7.08 14.87
CA LEU A 313 5.01 7.19 13.45
C LEU A 313 3.82 6.97 12.51
N LYS A 314 2.80 6.21 12.95
CA LYS A 314 1.67 5.79 12.10
C LYS A 314 2.12 5.24 10.75
N ASP A 315 3.27 4.56 10.74
CA ASP A 315 3.92 4.03 9.55
C ASP A 315 3.36 2.64 9.25
N VAL A 316 2.25 2.64 8.49
CA VAL A 316 1.53 1.45 8.08
C VAL A 316 1.39 1.39 6.58
N LYS A 317 1.32 0.17 6.05
CA LYS A 317 1.02 -0.13 4.65
C LYS A 317 -0.14 -1.09 4.59
N VAL A 318 -1.04 -0.81 3.66
CA VAL A 318 -2.27 -1.58 3.45
C VAL A 318 -2.35 -2.09 2.02
N ALA A 319 -2.97 -3.24 1.85
CA ALA A 319 -3.26 -3.84 0.55
C ALA A 319 -4.55 -4.66 0.64
N LEU A 320 -5.21 -4.88 -0.49
CA LEU A 320 -6.29 -5.87 -0.56
C LEU A 320 -5.71 -7.26 -0.35
N ALA A 321 -6.39 -8.08 0.45
CA ALA A 321 -6.02 -9.47 0.65
C ALA A 321 -6.72 -10.37 -0.40
N PRO A 322 -6.10 -11.50 -0.79
CA PRO A 322 -4.83 -12.00 -0.27
C PRO A 322 -3.64 -11.33 -0.98
N VAL A 323 -2.49 -11.29 -0.30
CA VAL A 323 -1.22 -10.85 -0.87
C VAL A 323 -0.24 -12.01 -0.91
N THR A 324 0.60 -12.05 -1.94
CA THR A 324 1.73 -13.00 -2.01
C THR A 324 2.87 -12.55 -1.09
N ALA A 325 3.81 -13.45 -0.80
CA ALA A 325 5.02 -13.09 -0.05
C ALA A 325 5.82 -11.98 -0.77
N LYS A 326 5.84 -11.95 -2.11
CA LYS A 326 6.48 -10.88 -2.88
C LYS A 326 5.81 -9.53 -2.69
N GLN A 327 4.48 -9.48 -2.69
CA GLN A 327 3.73 -8.25 -2.40
C GLN A 327 3.92 -7.81 -0.95
N ALA A 328 3.86 -8.74 0.01
CA ALA A 328 4.11 -8.45 1.42
C ALA A 328 5.53 -7.90 1.66
N LEU A 329 6.53 -8.44 0.96
CA LEU A 329 7.90 -7.91 0.99
C LEU A 329 7.96 -6.47 0.47
N ALA A 330 7.28 -6.16 -0.63
CA ALA A 330 7.20 -4.80 -1.15
C ALA A 330 6.49 -3.85 -0.17
N MET A 331 5.43 -4.31 0.52
CA MET A 331 4.78 -3.55 1.58
C MET A 331 5.78 -3.22 2.70
N LEU A 332 6.51 -4.22 3.21
CA LEU A 332 7.53 -4.07 4.25
C LEU A 332 8.64 -3.09 3.86
N GLN A 333 9.15 -3.19 2.63
CA GLN A 333 10.21 -2.32 2.11
C GLN A 333 9.75 -0.86 1.97
N SER A 334 8.46 -0.65 1.69
CA SER A 334 7.89 0.69 1.52
C SER A 334 7.59 1.43 2.83
N LEU A 335 7.72 0.76 3.99
CA LEU A 335 7.62 1.40 5.31
C LEU A 335 8.70 2.49 5.43
N ARG A 336 8.35 3.64 5.99
CA ARG A 336 9.31 4.73 6.23
C ARG A 336 10.44 4.28 7.15
N GLY A 337 10.14 3.40 8.10
CA GLY A 337 11.12 2.79 9.01
C GLY A 337 11.68 1.44 8.56
N SER A 338 11.57 1.09 7.27
CA SER A 338 12.09 -0.20 6.74
C SER A 338 13.58 -0.42 7.00
N ALA A 339 14.36 0.65 7.20
CA ALA A 339 15.75 0.58 7.61
C ALA A 339 15.98 -0.21 8.92
N LEU A 340 15.00 -0.24 9.84
CA LEU A 340 15.08 -1.05 11.06
C LEU A 340 15.14 -2.55 10.75
N LEU A 341 14.49 -2.98 9.66
CA LEU A 341 14.47 -4.38 9.22
C LEU A 341 15.83 -4.81 8.62
N ALA A 342 16.57 -3.85 8.06
CA ALA A 342 17.92 -4.08 7.53
C ALA A 342 19.00 -4.10 8.62
N GLY A 343 18.64 -3.83 9.88
CA GLY A 343 19.56 -3.73 11.02
C GLY A 343 20.12 -2.31 11.19
N VAL A 344 20.11 -1.82 12.43
CA VAL A 344 20.65 -0.51 12.80
C VAL A 344 21.46 -0.61 14.09
N ARG A 345 22.55 0.18 14.18
CA ARG A 345 23.33 0.39 15.42
C ARG A 345 23.69 -0.90 16.19
N GLY A 346 24.27 -1.88 15.48
CA GLY A 346 24.72 -3.14 16.10
C GLY A 346 23.63 -4.21 16.23
N GLN A 347 22.40 -3.92 15.83
CA GLN A 347 21.38 -4.96 15.60
C GLN A 347 21.57 -5.57 14.21
N ALA A 348 21.45 -6.90 14.12
CA ALA A 348 21.47 -7.60 12.86
C ALA A 348 20.17 -7.36 12.06
N ALA A 349 20.26 -7.61 10.75
CA ALA A 349 19.08 -7.62 9.88
C ALA A 349 18.13 -8.75 10.31
N VAL A 350 16.82 -8.48 10.19
CA VAL A 350 15.80 -9.51 10.44
C VAL A 350 15.54 -10.33 9.17
N ASP A 351 14.97 -11.52 9.35
CA ASP A 351 14.49 -12.36 8.27
C ASP A 351 13.19 -11.79 7.69
N VAL A 352 13.33 -10.79 6.82
CA VAL A 352 12.19 -10.10 6.19
C VAL A 352 11.34 -11.07 5.35
N ASN A 353 11.93 -12.14 4.82
CA ASN A 353 11.20 -13.14 4.05
C ASN A 353 10.25 -13.95 4.95
N ALA A 354 10.69 -14.32 6.16
CA ALA A 354 9.81 -14.97 7.12
C ALA A 354 8.63 -14.08 7.56
N VAL A 355 8.86 -12.78 7.70
CA VAL A 355 7.79 -11.80 7.95
C VAL A 355 6.83 -11.74 6.76
N ALA A 356 7.36 -11.63 5.54
CA ALA A 356 6.55 -11.55 4.32
C ALA A 356 5.69 -12.81 4.10
N ASP A 357 6.24 -13.99 4.38
CA ASP A 357 5.49 -15.26 4.37
C ASP A 357 4.38 -15.27 5.44
N ALA A 358 4.65 -14.80 6.67
CA ALA A 358 3.64 -14.69 7.71
C ALA A 358 2.49 -13.73 7.33
N VAL A 359 2.80 -12.56 6.76
CA VAL A 359 1.80 -11.61 6.24
C VAL A 359 0.95 -12.25 5.14
N SER A 360 1.59 -12.96 4.20
CA SER A 360 0.91 -13.65 3.11
C SER A 360 -0.04 -14.74 3.63
N ARG A 361 0.42 -15.60 4.55
CA ARG A 361 -0.40 -16.63 5.21
C ARG A 361 -1.59 -16.03 5.96
N LEU A 362 -1.38 -14.93 6.70
CA LEU A 362 -2.46 -14.25 7.40
C LEU A 362 -3.49 -13.68 6.42
N SER A 363 -3.04 -13.13 5.28
CA SER A 363 -3.94 -12.60 4.26
C SER A 363 -4.82 -13.68 3.62
N VAL A 364 -4.29 -14.88 3.39
CA VAL A 364 -5.07 -16.03 2.89
C VAL A 364 -6.10 -16.46 3.95
N LEU A 365 -5.72 -16.52 5.23
CA LEU A 365 -6.65 -16.84 6.32
C LEU A 365 -7.80 -15.82 6.41
N ALA A 366 -7.49 -14.52 6.26
CA ALA A 366 -8.47 -13.45 6.28
C ALA A 366 -9.51 -13.59 5.15
N VAL A 367 -9.05 -13.96 3.95
CA VAL A 367 -9.94 -14.18 2.79
C VAL A 367 -10.83 -15.41 2.99
N GLN A 368 -10.28 -16.52 3.49
CA GLN A 368 -11.08 -17.72 3.80
C GLN A 368 -12.22 -17.44 4.79
N ASN A 369 -12.05 -16.44 5.66
CA ASN A 369 -12.95 -16.12 6.75
C ASN A 369 -13.63 -14.74 6.63
N ALA A 370 -13.62 -14.14 5.43
CA ALA A 370 -14.13 -12.79 5.19
C ALA A 370 -15.60 -12.59 5.60
N ASN A 371 -16.39 -13.67 5.60
CA ASN A 371 -17.81 -13.62 5.95
C ASN A 371 -18.07 -13.72 7.46
N THR A 372 -17.11 -14.19 8.25
CA THR A 372 -17.29 -14.52 9.67
C THR A 372 -16.42 -13.67 10.59
N ILE A 373 -15.27 -13.21 10.10
CA ILE A 373 -14.28 -12.50 10.90
C ILE A 373 -14.20 -11.02 10.47
N GLU A 374 -14.22 -10.14 11.47
CA GLU A 374 -14.09 -8.70 11.29
C GLU A 374 -12.62 -8.32 11.19
N SER A 375 -11.79 -8.83 12.11
CA SER A 375 -10.36 -8.57 12.11
C SER A 375 -9.53 -9.71 12.69
N ILE A 376 -8.28 -9.76 12.26
CA ILE A 376 -7.23 -10.62 12.81
C ILE A 376 -6.02 -9.73 13.02
N GLU A 377 -5.39 -9.76 14.19
CA GLU A 377 -4.21 -8.96 14.50
C GLU A 377 -3.15 -9.83 15.18
N ILE A 378 -1.92 -9.70 14.71
CA ILE A 378 -0.71 -10.20 15.35
C ILE A 378 0.06 -8.97 15.84
N ASN A 379 0.09 -8.79 17.16
CA ASN A 379 0.69 -7.62 17.78
C ASN A 379 1.34 -7.95 19.14
N PRO A 380 2.66 -8.17 19.20
CA PRO A 380 3.60 -8.05 18.08
C PRO A 380 3.83 -9.36 17.31
N LEU A 381 4.14 -9.22 16.03
CA LEU A 381 4.93 -10.17 15.25
C LEU A 381 6.41 -9.81 15.41
N ARG A 382 7.17 -10.60 16.17
CA ARG A 382 8.60 -10.38 16.41
C ARG A 382 9.41 -10.91 15.22
N ALA A 383 10.00 -10.01 14.45
CA ALA A 383 10.95 -10.33 13.40
C ALA A 383 12.36 -10.51 14.00
N MET A 384 13.00 -11.64 13.76
CA MET A 384 14.31 -11.99 14.33
C MET A 384 15.33 -12.20 13.20
N GLU A 385 16.60 -12.40 13.53
CA GLU A 385 17.63 -12.77 12.54
C GLU A 385 17.27 -14.03 11.73
N LYS A 386 16.52 -14.93 12.35
CA LYS A 386 16.02 -16.18 11.74
C LYS A 386 14.56 -16.35 12.09
N GLY A 387 13.69 -16.23 11.10
CA GLY A 387 12.25 -16.39 11.30
C GLY A 387 11.54 -15.19 11.94
N ALA A 388 10.23 -15.37 12.12
CA ALA A 388 9.35 -14.43 12.81
C ALA A 388 8.39 -15.20 13.73
N LEU A 389 8.04 -14.63 14.88
CA LEU A 389 7.15 -15.24 15.88
C LEU A 389 5.98 -14.34 16.21
N ALA A 390 4.76 -14.87 16.13
CA ALA A 390 3.56 -14.20 16.61
C ALA A 390 3.50 -14.31 18.15
N LEU A 391 3.86 -13.23 18.86
CA LEU A 391 3.93 -13.21 20.33
C LEU A 391 2.57 -12.95 20.99
N ASP A 392 1.65 -12.35 20.25
CA ASP A 392 0.24 -12.20 20.61
C ASP A 392 -0.61 -12.30 19.34
N ALA A 393 -1.85 -12.73 19.51
CA ALA A 393 -2.81 -12.82 18.43
C ALA A 393 -4.22 -12.53 18.95
N LEU A 394 -4.96 -11.69 18.22
CA LEU A 394 -6.35 -11.35 18.48
C LEU A 394 -7.17 -11.62 17.23
N ILE A 395 -8.31 -12.28 17.40
CA ILE A 395 -9.28 -12.49 16.32
C ILE A 395 -10.63 -12.00 16.80
N ILE A 396 -11.26 -11.12 16.02
CA ILE A 396 -12.57 -10.56 16.31
C ILE A 396 -13.55 -11.07 15.26
N ALA A 397 -14.55 -11.84 15.70
CA ALA A 397 -15.64 -12.27 14.85
C ALA A 397 -16.59 -11.10 14.53
N LYS A 398 -17.20 -11.11 13.35
CA LYS A 398 -18.24 -10.13 12.99
C LYS A 398 -19.41 -10.26 13.95
N GLN A 399 -19.92 -9.12 14.43
CA GLN A 399 -21.18 -9.11 15.14
C GLN A 399 -22.30 -9.56 14.19
N THR A 400 -22.99 -10.63 14.54
CA THR A 400 -24.20 -11.05 13.83
C THR A 400 -25.25 -9.95 14.04
N ALA A 401 -25.72 -9.33 12.95
CA ALA A 401 -26.81 -8.36 12.98
C ALA A 401 -28.13 -8.99 13.42
#